data_AF-A0A399ZPV3-F1
#
_entry.id   AF-A0A399ZPV3-F1
#
_cell.length_a   1.000
_cell.length_b   1.000
_cell.length_c   1.000
_cell.angle_alpha   90.00
_cell.angle_beta   90.00
_cell.angle_gamma   90.00
#
_symmetry.space_group_name_H-M   'P 1'
#
loop_
_entity.id
_entity.type
_entity.pdbx_description
1 polymer ?
#
loop_
_entity_poly.entity_id
_entity_poly.type
_entity_poly.pdbx_seq_one_letter_code
_entity_poly.pdbx_strand_id
1 'polypeptide(L)'
;MSKVLQSVAGILFAAFGIAILGLLMSLTFGALGKLFPDNFTNQVWGLVLFDIAAMIWALAFVFKCDSTIQYAVAAIGFLAAFIGTLGMVAVEVMMSGQEYVEVQPWVGQWMVYGFVIVTAIHAALLYAHHSAAPDIHERINVGIARGEIVTEAINQATKTLDAEKSALASSIHADIVAQVKRDLGLHRSQVLDLPALPVEQPYPVTFAKETALPLSWQWLRSKFQSKAKPQPKPEPIMQDDQSLQAGGEGS
;
A
#
# COMPACT_ATOMS: atom_id res chain seq x y z
N MET A 1 2.30 -29.12 46.36
CA MET A 1 2.18 -30.03 45.20
C MET A 1 1.75 -29.32 43.91
N SER A 2 0.85 -28.33 43.95
CA SER A 2 0.40 -27.58 42.76
C SER A 2 1.52 -26.91 41.95
N LYS A 3 2.51 -26.29 42.60
CA LYS A 3 3.64 -25.62 41.91
C LYS A 3 4.52 -26.61 41.12
N VAL A 4 4.77 -27.80 41.66
CA VAL A 4 5.54 -28.85 40.97
C VAL A 4 4.77 -29.39 39.76
N LEU A 5 3.46 -29.59 39.91
CA LEU A 5 2.58 -30.02 38.81
C LEU A 5 2.54 -28.99 37.67
N GLN A 6 2.48 -27.69 38.00
CA GLN A 6 2.54 -26.60 37.01
C GLN A 6 3.88 -26.56 36.28
N SER A 7 5.00 -26.70 36.98
CA SER A 7 6.33 -26.75 36.33
C SER A 7 6.49 -27.97 35.42
N VAL A 8 6.03 -29.15 35.85
CA VAL A 8 6.06 -30.37 35.03
C VAL A 8 5.17 -30.23 33.80
N ALA A 9 3.97 -29.67 33.94
CA ALA A 9 3.07 -29.41 32.81
C ALA A 9 3.71 -28.46 31.79
N GLY A 10 4.40 -27.41 32.24
CA GLY A 10 5.13 -26.49 31.36
C GLY A 10 6.25 -27.17 30.57
N ILE A 11 7.03 -28.05 31.22
CA ILE A 11 8.09 -28.82 30.55
C ILE A 11 7.51 -29.78 29.52
N LEU A 12 6.44 -30.51 29.88
CA LEU A 12 5.76 -31.43 28.96
C LEU A 12 5.17 -30.70 27.76
N PHE A 13 4.57 -29.53 27.96
CA PHE A 13 4.05 -28.71 26.88
C PHE A 13 5.16 -28.19 25.95
N ALA A 14 6.29 -27.73 26.51
CA ALA A 14 7.43 -27.31 25.72
C ALA A 14 8.03 -28.48 24.91
N ALA A 15 8.18 -29.65 25.52
CA ALA A 15 8.66 -30.86 24.85
C ALA A 15 7.71 -31.30 23.71
N PHE A 16 6.40 -31.24 23.95
CA PHE A 16 5.39 -31.50 22.93
C PHE A 16 5.46 -30.49 21.77
N GLY A 17 5.67 -29.21 22.06
CA GLY A 17 5.87 -28.18 21.05
C GLY A 17 7.10 -28.45 20.18
N ILE A 18 8.23 -28.81 20.81
CA ILE A 18 9.45 -29.20 20.08
C ILE A 18 9.21 -30.44 19.22
N ALA A 19 8.48 -31.43 19.72
CA ALA A 19 8.15 -32.64 18.97
C ALA A 19 7.26 -32.33 17.76
N ILE A 20 6.25 -31.46 17.90
CA ILE A 20 5.43 -31.00 16.77
C ILE A 20 6.28 -30.27 15.74
N LEU A 21 7.15 -29.35 16.18
CA LEU A 21 8.03 -28.62 15.26
C LEU A 21 8.95 -29.58 14.50
N GLY A 22 9.57 -30.53 15.19
CA GLY A 22 10.39 -31.56 14.56
C GLY A 22 9.62 -32.41 13.54
N LEU A 23 8.37 -32.78 13.86
CA LEU A 23 7.51 -33.51 12.95
C LEU A 23 7.14 -32.68 11.71
N LEU A 24 6.71 -31.42 11.89
CA LEU A 24 6.35 -30.52 10.79
C LEU A 24 7.55 -30.29 9.86
N MET A 25 8.71 -29.99 10.43
CA MET A 25 9.94 -29.78 9.66
C MET A 25 10.35 -31.04 8.90
N SER A 26 10.22 -32.23 9.51
CA SER A 26 10.50 -33.50 8.84
C SER A 26 9.57 -33.73 7.63
N LEU A 27 8.29 -33.41 7.77
CA LEU A 27 7.30 -33.58 6.69
C LEU A 27 7.49 -32.53 5.59
N THR A 28 7.73 -31.28 5.95
CA THR A 28 8.05 -30.22 4.99
C THR A 28 9.32 -30.55 4.20
N PHE A 29 10.35 -31.07 4.87
CA PHE A 29 11.58 -31.53 4.20
C PHE A 29 11.30 -32.66 3.20
N GLY A 30 10.44 -33.62 3.55
CA GLY A 30 9.98 -34.67 2.63
C GLY A 30 9.28 -34.10 1.40
N ALA A 31 8.35 -33.16 1.59
CA ALA A 31 7.61 -32.55 0.48
C ALA A 31 8.54 -31.73 -0.43
N LEU A 32 9.51 -31.02 0.16
CA LEU A 32 10.52 -30.29 -0.59
C LEU A 32 11.46 -31.23 -1.34
N GLY A 33 11.77 -32.41 -0.80
CA GLY A 33 12.51 -33.46 -1.49
C GLY A 33 11.81 -33.92 -2.77
N LYS A 34 10.47 -33.96 -2.78
CA LYS A 34 9.68 -34.28 -3.98
C LYS A 34 9.61 -33.10 -4.96
N LEU A 35 9.59 -31.87 -4.44
CA LEU A 35 9.54 -30.65 -5.26
C LEU A 35 10.89 -30.33 -5.92
N PHE A 36 12.00 -30.61 -5.24
CA PHE A 36 13.36 -30.28 -5.66
C PHE A 36 14.30 -31.51 -5.48
N PRO A 37 14.08 -32.61 -6.22
CA PRO A 37 14.74 -33.90 -5.96
C PRO A 37 16.27 -33.84 -5.96
N ASP A 38 16.86 -33.07 -6.87
CA ASP A 38 18.32 -32.99 -7.04
C ASP A 38 18.93 -31.70 -6.46
N ASN A 39 18.18 -30.94 -5.66
CA ASN A 39 18.65 -29.66 -5.13
C ASN A 39 18.43 -29.54 -3.62
N PHE A 40 19.36 -30.13 -2.87
CA PHE A 40 19.41 -30.06 -1.40
C PHE A 40 19.39 -28.60 -0.88
N THR A 41 20.07 -27.68 -1.57
CA THR A 41 20.09 -26.26 -1.19
C THR A 41 18.69 -25.65 -1.21
N ASN A 42 17.89 -25.93 -2.25
CA ASN A 42 16.52 -25.45 -2.32
C ASN A 42 15.61 -26.11 -1.26
N GLN A 43 15.87 -27.37 -0.91
CA GLN A 43 15.14 -28.05 0.16
C GLN A 43 15.41 -27.39 1.52
N VAL A 44 16.66 -27.06 1.83
CA VAL A 44 17.01 -26.37 3.08
C VAL A 44 16.43 -24.96 3.10
N TRP A 45 16.56 -24.19 2.02
CA TRP A 45 15.98 -22.84 1.96
C TRP A 45 14.46 -22.84 2.00
N GLY A 46 13.81 -23.85 1.43
CA GLY A 46 12.36 -24.03 1.56
C GLY A 46 11.95 -24.26 3.02
N LEU A 47 12.67 -25.12 3.74
CA LEU A 47 12.41 -25.37 5.16
C LEU A 47 12.64 -24.11 6.02
N VAL A 48 13.62 -23.28 5.65
CA VAL A 48 13.78 -21.95 6.27
C VAL A 48 12.59 -21.03 5.95
N LEU A 49 12.12 -21.03 4.70
CA LEU A 49 11.04 -20.17 4.23
C LEU A 49 9.68 -20.51 4.85
N PHE A 50 9.43 -21.77 5.20
CA PHE A 50 8.15 -22.21 5.77
C PHE A 50 8.24 -22.31 7.29
N ASP A 51 8.96 -23.30 7.81
CA ASP A 51 8.97 -23.64 9.23
C ASP A 51 9.69 -22.57 10.06
N ILE A 52 10.93 -22.24 9.68
CA ILE A 52 11.74 -21.26 10.43
C ILE A 52 11.15 -19.86 10.28
N ALA A 53 10.63 -19.50 9.11
CA ALA A 53 9.97 -18.21 8.91
C ALA A 53 8.73 -18.07 9.81
N ALA A 54 7.92 -19.12 9.96
CA ALA A 54 6.79 -19.11 10.89
C ALA A 54 7.27 -18.83 12.32
N MET A 55 8.34 -19.49 12.76
CA MET A 55 8.94 -19.23 14.07
C MET A 55 9.47 -17.80 14.19
N ILE A 56 10.18 -17.30 13.18
CA ILE A 56 10.75 -15.94 13.19
C ILE A 56 9.63 -14.90 13.23
N TRP A 57 8.58 -15.05 12.43
CA TRP A 57 7.45 -14.14 12.45
C TRP A 57 6.68 -14.19 13.76
N ALA A 58 6.50 -15.37 14.37
CA ALA A 58 5.92 -15.51 15.69
C ALA A 58 6.77 -14.80 16.76
N LEU A 59 8.10 -14.98 16.73
CA LEU A 59 9.01 -14.30 17.64
C LEU A 59 9.02 -12.78 17.41
N ALA A 60 8.97 -12.34 16.15
CA ALA A 60 8.88 -10.93 15.82
C ALA A 60 7.58 -10.33 16.36
N PHE A 61 6.45 -11.03 16.20
CA PHE A 61 5.15 -10.64 16.73
C PHE A 61 5.18 -10.49 18.26
N VAL A 62 5.81 -11.41 18.99
CA VAL A 62 5.81 -11.39 20.46
C VAL A 62 6.84 -10.43 21.05
N PHE A 63 8.03 -10.33 20.46
CA PHE A 63 9.19 -9.69 21.11
C PHE A 63 9.80 -8.50 20.37
N LYS A 64 9.45 -8.26 19.10
CA LYS A 64 10.12 -7.25 18.25
C LYS A 64 9.22 -6.11 17.76
N CYS A 65 7.91 -6.24 17.91
CA CYS A 65 6.98 -5.23 17.38
C CYS A 65 6.84 -4.05 18.36
N ASP A 66 7.21 -2.86 17.88
CA ASP A 66 7.10 -1.59 18.61
C ASP A 66 5.89 -0.76 18.15
N SER A 67 5.30 -1.07 16.99
CA SER A 67 4.16 -0.35 16.42
C SER A 67 3.01 -1.29 16.04
N THR A 68 1.78 -0.77 16.06
CA THR A 68 0.58 -1.55 15.66
C THR A 68 0.69 -2.12 14.24
N ILE A 69 1.35 -1.38 13.33
CA ILE A 69 1.56 -1.86 11.95
C ILE A 69 2.56 -3.02 11.94
N GLN A 70 3.64 -2.96 12.74
CA GLN A 70 4.56 -4.09 12.87
C GLN A 70 3.86 -5.33 13.43
N TYR A 71 3.00 -5.19 14.45
CA TYR A 71 2.19 -6.30 14.96
C TYR A 71 1.30 -6.90 13.86
N ALA A 72 0.61 -6.07 13.07
CA ALA A 72 -0.23 -6.55 11.98
C ALA A 72 0.58 -7.28 10.90
N VAL A 73 1.72 -6.71 10.47
CA VAL A 73 2.59 -7.32 9.46
C VAL A 73 3.18 -8.63 9.97
N ALA A 74 3.64 -8.68 11.22
CA ALA A 74 4.19 -9.89 11.81
C ALA A 74 3.14 -11.00 11.96
N ALA A 75 1.90 -10.64 12.34
CA ALA A 75 0.79 -11.59 12.37
C ALA A 75 0.46 -12.15 10.99
N ILE A 76 0.42 -11.30 9.95
CA ILE A 76 0.21 -11.75 8.57
C ILE A 76 1.36 -12.65 8.11
N GLY A 77 2.61 -12.29 8.42
CA GLY A 77 3.78 -13.12 8.12
C GLY A 77 3.75 -14.48 8.79
N PHE A 78 3.37 -14.51 10.07
CA PHE A 78 3.17 -15.76 10.79
C PHE A 78 2.10 -16.62 10.14
N LEU A 79 0.93 -16.06 9.82
CA LEU A 79 -0.16 -16.80 9.18
C LEU A 79 0.24 -17.32 7.79
N ALA A 80 0.91 -16.51 6.97
CA ALA A 80 1.36 -16.91 5.65
C ALA A 80 2.37 -18.07 5.73
N ALA A 81 3.35 -17.99 6.63
CA ALA A 81 4.33 -19.04 6.85
C ALA A 81 3.71 -20.32 7.43
N PHE A 82 2.79 -20.17 8.39
CA PHE A 82 2.11 -21.29 9.03
C PHE A 82 1.20 -22.02 8.05
N ILE A 83 0.40 -21.31 7.26
CA ILE A 83 -0.43 -21.90 6.20
C ILE A 83 0.46 -22.56 5.14
N GLY A 84 1.58 -21.94 4.77
CA GLY A 84 2.56 -22.54 3.85
C GLY A 84 3.11 -23.87 4.39
N THR A 85 3.51 -23.89 5.67
CA THR A 85 4.00 -25.09 6.36
C THR A 85 2.94 -26.19 6.38
N LEU A 86 1.71 -25.86 6.81
CA LEU A 86 0.60 -26.82 6.81
C LEU A 86 0.25 -27.32 5.41
N GLY A 87 0.35 -26.47 4.39
CA GLY A 87 0.16 -26.86 2.99
C GLY A 87 1.20 -27.88 2.54
N MET A 88 2.47 -27.65 2.84
CA MET A 88 3.56 -28.59 2.52
C MET A 88 3.39 -29.93 3.27
N VAL A 89 3.02 -29.86 4.55
CA VAL A 89 2.73 -31.04 5.38
C VAL A 89 1.53 -31.82 4.82
N ALA A 90 0.46 -31.14 4.43
CA ALA A 90 -0.71 -31.79 3.85
C ALA A 90 -0.35 -32.52 2.55
N VAL A 91 0.44 -31.88 1.68
CA VAL A 91 0.94 -32.52 0.47
C VAL A 91 1.83 -33.72 0.80
N GLU A 92 2.74 -33.59 1.77
CA GLU A 92 3.59 -34.71 2.18
C GLU A 92 2.76 -35.90 2.61
N VAL A 93 1.79 -35.70 3.50
CA VAL A 93 0.92 -36.75 4.03
C VAL A 93 0.09 -37.39 2.92
N MET A 94 -0.46 -36.58 2.00
CA MET A 94 -1.21 -37.10 0.86
C MET A 94 -0.34 -37.95 -0.07
N MET A 95 0.91 -37.54 -0.30
CA MET A 95 1.83 -38.24 -1.21
C MET A 95 2.56 -39.42 -0.55
N SER A 96 2.84 -39.36 0.76
CA SER A 96 3.57 -40.41 1.49
C SER A 96 2.68 -41.59 1.88
N GLY A 97 1.36 -41.38 1.99
CA GLY A 97 0.39 -42.42 2.33
C GLY A 97 -0.20 -43.16 1.12
N GLN A 98 0.10 -42.72 -0.11
CA GLN A 98 -0.51 -43.25 -1.33
C GLN A 98 0.49 -44.09 -2.15
N GLU A 99 0.73 -45.34 -1.73
CA GLU A 99 1.23 -46.37 -2.68
C GLU A 99 0.19 -46.72 -3.77
N TYR A 100 -1.05 -46.18 -3.70
CA TYR A 100 -2.20 -46.60 -4.52
C TYR A 100 -2.88 -45.50 -5.36
N VAL A 101 -2.36 -44.27 -5.41
CA VAL A 101 -2.96 -43.19 -6.21
C VAL A 101 -1.86 -42.43 -6.93
N GLU A 102 -1.94 -42.41 -8.26
CA GLU A 102 -1.06 -41.59 -9.09
C GLU A 102 -1.31 -40.10 -8.76
N VAL A 103 -0.28 -39.43 -8.25
CA VAL A 103 -0.35 -37.99 -7.97
C VAL A 103 -0.53 -37.26 -9.30
N GLN A 104 -1.65 -36.56 -9.46
CA GLN A 104 -1.92 -35.86 -10.70
C GLN A 104 -0.88 -34.75 -10.96
N PRO A 105 -0.42 -34.57 -12.21
CA PRO A 105 0.65 -33.63 -12.55
C PRO A 105 0.39 -32.17 -12.11
N TRP A 106 -0.87 -31.76 -12.02
CA TRP A 106 -1.22 -30.40 -11.59
C TRP A 106 -0.79 -30.10 -10.15
N VAL A 107 -0.72 -31.10 -9.26
CA VAL A 107 -0.34 -30.90 -7.85
C VAL A 107 1.07 -30.32 -7.76
N GLY A 108 2.03 -30.89 -8.51
CA GLY A 108 3.40 -30.40 -8.56
C GLY A 108 3.49 -28.95 -9.09
N GLN A 109 2.68 -28.61 -10.09
CA GLN A 109 2.64 -27.24 -10.62
C GLN A 109 2.15 -26.23 -9.58
N TRP A 110 1.08 -26.58 -8.84
CA TRP A 110 0.56 -25.73 -7.77
C TRP A 110 1.52 -25.61 -6.58
N MET A 111 2.30 -26.66 -6.27
CA MET A 111 3.36 -26.57 -5.27
C MET A 111 4.43 -25.55 -5.67
N VAL A 112 4.88 -25.57 -6.94
CA VAL A 112 5.88 -24.61 -7.44
C VAL A 112 5.31 -23.19 -7.38
N TYR A 113 4.08 -22.96 -7.83
CA TYR A 113 3.45 -21.64 -7.77
C TYR A 113 3.24 -21.18 -6.32
N GLY A 114 2.79 -22.06 -5.45
CA GLY A 114 2.66 -21.79 -4.02
C GLY A 114 3.99 -21.39 -3.40
N PHE A 115 5.06 -22.12 -3.69
CA PHE A 115 6.41 -21.80 -3.23
C PHE A 115 6.86 -20.40 -3.66
N VAL A 116 6.70 -20.05 -4.94
CA VAL A 116 7.09 -18.74 -5.47
C VAL A 116 6.25 -17.62 -4.83
N ILE A 117 4.94 -17.81 -4.73
CA ILE A 117 4.02 -16.81 -4.14
C ILE A 117 4.35 -16.59 -2.67
N VAL A 118 4.53 -17.65 -1.89
CA VAL A 118 4.87 -17.54 -0.47
C VAL A 118 6.23 -16.87 -0.30
N THR A 119 7.20 -17.16 -1.15
CA THR A 119 8.51 -16.48 -1.15
C THR A 119 8.35 -14.98 -1.37
N ALA A 120 7.57 -14.58 -2.38
CA ALA A 120 7.32 -13.17 -2.69
C ALA A 120 6.60 -12.46 -1.53
N ILE A 121 5.62 -13.11 -0.90
CA ILE A 121 4.91 -12.60 0.28
C ILE A 121 5.89 -12.37 1.43
N HIS A 122 6.78 -13.31 1.74
CA HIS A 122 7.77 -13.15 2.79
C HIS A 122 8.70 -11.97 2.54
N ALA A 123 9.20 -11.82 1.31
CA ALA A 123 10.05 -10.70 0.93
C ALA A 123 9.33 -9.36 1.10
N ALA A 124 8.07 -9.27 0.64
CA ALA A 124 7.26 -8.07 0.77
C ALA A 124 6.97 -7.73 2.24
N LEU A 125 6.63 -8.73 3.05
CA LEU A 125 6.34 -8.53 4.48
C LEU A 125 7.59 -8.15 5.26
N LEU A 126 8.75 -8.73 4.94
CA LEU A 126 10.02 -8.35 5.55
C LEU A 126 10.31 -6.86 5.33
N TYR A 127 10.14 -6.38 4.10
CA TYR A 127 10.28 -4.97 3.77
C TYR A 127 9.23 -4.11 4.49
N ALA A 128 7.96 -4.53 4.47
CA ALA A 128 6.87 -3.81 5.12
C ALA A 128 7.09 -3.68 6.64
N HIS A 129 7.54 -4.74 7.30
CA HIS A 129 7.83 -4.75 8.74
C HIS A 129 8.96 -3.78 9.08
N HIS A 130 10.00 -3.75 8.23
CA HIS A 130 11.09 -2.80 8.40
C HIS A 130 10.62 -1.36 8.19
N SER A 131 9.87 -1.07 7.12
CA SER A 131 9.35 0.28 6.85
C SER A 131 8.36 0.81 7.90
N ALA A 132 7.72 -0.10 8.65
CA ALA A 132 6.78 0.23 9.72
C ALA A 132 7.46 0.55 11.07
N ALA A 133 8.80 0.64 11.08
CA ALA A 133 9.55 0.98 12.28
C ALA A 133 9.29 2.45 12.70
N PRO A 134 9.16 2.72 14.02
CA PRO A 134 8.82 4.06 14.52
C PRO A 134 9.82 5.15 14.09
N ASP A 135 11.10 4.82 13.99
CA ASP A 135 12.17 5.73 13.56
C ASP A 135 12.01 6.17 12.11
N ILE A 136 11.55 5.26 11.24
CA ILE A 136 11.24 5.57 9.84
C ILE A 136 9.99 6.44 9.76
N HIS A 137 8.94 6.15 10.55
CA HIS A 137 7.75 6.99 10.63
C HIS A 137 8.07 8.43 11.07
N GLU A 138 8.95 8.59 12.06
CA GLU A 138 9.41 9.90 12.50
C GLU A 138 10.15 10.65 11.38
N ARG A 139 11.09 9.98 10.70
CA ARG A 139 11.83 10.57 9.57
C ARG A 139 10.91 10.96 8.42
N ILE A 140 9.90 10.15 8.13
CA ILE A 140 8.89 10.45 7.10
C ILE A 140 8.10 11.69 7.50
N ASN A 141 7.61 11.77 8.74
CA ASN A 141 6.84 12.92 9.21
C ASN A 141 7.67 14.22 9.19
N VAL A 142 8.94 14.15 9.61
CA VAL A 142 9.87 15.29 9.51
C VAL A 142 10.12 15.67 8.05
N GLY A 143 10.27 14.70 7.16
CA GLY A 143 10.43 14.92 5.72
C GLY A 143 9.23 15.60 5.08
N ILE A 144 8.01 15.16 5.42
CA ILE A 144 6.75 15.77 4.97
C ILE A 144 6.66 17.22 5.46
N ALA A 145 6.86 17.44 6.75
CA ALA A 145 6.81 18.79 7.33
C ALA A 145 7.85 19.73 6.69
N ARG A 146 9.08 19.25 6.45
CA ARG A 146 10.11 20.01 5.73
C ARG A 146 9.67 20.32 4.29
N GLY A 147 9.08 19.36 3.58
CA GLY A 147 8.57 19.56 2.22
C GLY A 147 7.47 20.61 2.15
N GLU A 148 6.55 20.61 3.11
CA GLU A 148 5.50 21.62 3.23
C GLU A 148 6.08 23.01 3.50
N ILE A 149 7.03 23.14 4.44
CA ILE A 149 7.69 24.42 4.74
C ILE A 149 8.43 24.96 3.51
N VAL A 150 9.16 24.11 2.78
CA VAL A 150 9.88 24.53 1.56
C VAL A 150 8.90 24.99 0.48
N THR A 151 7.80 24.27 0.31
CA THR A 151 6.76 24.64 -0.67
C THR A 151 6.13 25.99 -0.34
N GLU A 152 5.83 26.23 0.94
CA GLU A 152 5.28 27.51 1.39
C GLU A 152 6.32 28.65 1.27
N ALA A 153 7.58 28.39 1.59
CA ALA A 153 8.66 29.36 1.41
C ALA A 153 8.85 29.75 -0.07
N ILE A 154 8.76 28.79 -1.00
CA ILE A 154 8.79 29.05 -2.45
C ILE A 154 7.60 29.92 -2.86
N ASN A 155 6.39 29.59 -2.41
CA ASN A 155 5.19 30.38 -2.71
C ASN A 155 5.31 31.82 -2.19
N GLN A 156 5.83 32.01 -0.98
CA GLN A 156 6.06 33.34 -0.42
C GLN A 156 7.12 34.11 -1.21
N ALA A 157 8.25 33.48 -1.55
CA ALA A 157 9.28 34.09 -2.37
C ALA A 157 8.75 34.51 -3.75
N THR A 158 7.94 33.67 -4.40
CA THR A 158 7.29 34.01 -5.68
C THR A 158 6.35 35.22 -5.54
N LYS A 159 5.52 35.27 -4.49
CA LYS A 159 4.64 36.42 -4.24
C LYS A 159 5.41 37.73 -4.03
N THR A 160 6.49 37.69 -3.25
CA THR A 160 7.36 38.86 -3.04
C THR A 160 7.99 39.31 -4.35
N LEU A 161 8.49 38.37 -5.14
CA LEU A 161 9.12 38.64 -6.43
C LEU A 161 8.13 39.26 -7.42
N ASP A 162 6.87 38.83 -7.43
CA ASP A 162 5.82 39.44 -8.27
C ASP A 162 5.45 40.86 -7.79
N ALA A 163 5.42 41.09 -6.48
CA ALA A 163 5.22 42.43 -5.93
C ALA A 163 6.37 43.39 -6.28
N GLU A 164 7.62 42.94 -6.16
CA GLU A 164 8.80 43.71 -6.53
C GLU A 164 8.84 44.00 -8.03
N LYS A 165 8.49 43.02 -8.88
CA LYS A 165 8.34 43.22 -10.33
C LYS A 165 7.29 44.29 -10.64
N SER A 166 6.14 44.27 -9.96
CA SER A 166 5.09 45.27 -10.15
C SER A 166 5.56 46.66 -9.74
N ALA A 167 6.25 46.78 -8.60
CA ALA A 167 6.82 48.04 -8.13
C ALA A 167 7.86 48.59 -9.10
N LEU A 168 8.78 47.74 -9.60
CA LEU A 168 9.80 48.12 -10.57
C LEU A 168 9.20 48.51 -11.93
N ALA A 169 8.17 47.79 -12.40
CA ALA A 169 7.46 48.14 -13.62
C ALA A 169 6.79 49.52 -13.51
N SER A 170 6.21 49.83 -12.34
CA SER A 170 5.62 51.15 -12.07
C SER A 170 6.66 52.26 -12.10
N SER A 171 7.84 52.05 -11.49
CA SER A 171 8.91 53.05 -11.50
C SER A 171 9.51 53.27 -12.89
N ILE A 172 9.73 52.19 -13.66
CA ILE A 172 10.22 52.29 -15.05
C ILE A 172 9.20 53.02 -15.92
N HIS A 173 7.90 52.69 -15.80
CA HIS A 173 6.85 53.36 -16.56
C HIS A 173 6.79 54.86 -16.23
N ALA A 174 6.88 55.24 -14.94
CA ALA A 174 6.90 56.63 -14.53
C ALA A 174 8.10 57.40 -15.12
N ASP A 175 9.28 56.79 -15.15
CA ASP A 175 10.50 57.39 -15.70
C ASP A 175 10.42 57.54 -17.23
N ILE A 176 9.94 56.50 -17.94
CA ILE A 176 9.69 56.56 -19.39
C ILE A 176 8.68 57.67 -19.71
N VAL A 177 7.57 57.75 -18.99
CA VAL A 177 6.56 58.81 -19.20
C VAL A 177 7.15 60.20 -18.91
N ALA A 178 7.98 60.34 -17.88
CA ALA A 178 8.64 61.61 -17.57
C ALA A 178 9.65 62.01 -18.66
N GLN A 179 10.39 61.05 -19.20
CA GLN A 179 11.35 61.26 -20.29
C GLN A 179 10.62 61.65 -21.59
N VAL A 180 9.57 60.92 -21.98
CA VAL A 180 8.74 61.24 -23.15
C VAL A 180 8.09 62.62 -23.02
N LYS A 181 7.57 62.98 -21.85
CA LYS A 181 7.02 64.35 -21.62
C LYS A 181 8.07 65.43 -21.79
N ARG A 182 9.31 65.18 -21.33
CA ARG A 182 10.44 66.11 -21.48
C ARG A 182 10.82 66.27 -22.95
N ASP A 183 10.91 65.17 -23.69
CA ASP A 183 11.30 65.14 -25.11
C ASP A 183 10.23 65.78 -26.00
N LEU A 184 8.95 65.63 -25.65
CA LEU A 184 7.83 66.30 -26.33
C LEU A 184 7.70 67.79 -26.00
N GLY A 185 8.59 68.36 -25.18
CA GLY A 185 8.54 69.77 -24.80
C GLY A 185 7.34 70.14 -23.92
N LEU A 186 6.61 69.16 -23.39
CA LEU A 186 5.50 69.33 -22.46
C LEU A 186 6.05 69.69 -21.07
N HIS A 187 6.61 70.88 -20.93
CA HIS A 187 6.94 71.44 -19.63
C HIS A 187 5.64 71.63 -18.83
N ARG A 188 5.73 71.53 -17.49
CA ARG A 188 4.63 71.85 -16.56
C ARG A 188 4.23 73.33 -16.72
N SER A 189 3.46 73.68 -17.75
CA SER A 189 2.74 74.94 -17.81
C SER A 189 1.47 74.77 -16.99
N GLN A 190 1.54 75.25 -15.76
CA GLN A 190 0.45 75.66 -14.87
C GLN A 190 -0.60 74.60 -14.51
N VAL A 191 -0.87 74.49 -13.21
CA VAL A 191 -2.10 73.90 -12.70
C VAL A 191 -3.26 74.61 -13.41
N LEU A 192 -3.93 73.91 -14.32
CA LEU A 192 -5.19 74.36 -14.87
C LEU A 192 -6.20 74.22 -13.72
N ASP A 193 -6.50 75.34 -13.07
CA ASP A 193 -7.51 75.45 -12.03
C ASP A 193 -8.89 75.26 -12.68
N LEU A 194 -9.22 73.99 -12.94
CA LEU A 194 -10.53 73.60 -13.42
C LEU A 194 -11.50 73.70 -12.24
N PRO A 195 -12.59 74.48 -12.37
CA PRO A 195 -13.59 74.56 -11.30
C PRO A 195 -14.09 73.14 -11.00
N ALA A 196 -14.09 72.79 -9.70
CA ALA A 196 -14.56 71.50 -9.22
C ALA A 196 -15.97 71.24 -9.76
N LEU A 197 -16.09 70.26 -10.66
CA LEU A 197 -17.39 69.74 -11.03
C LEU A 197 -17.98 69.01 -9.81
N PRO A 198 -19.26 69.25 -9.49
CA PRO A 198 -19.90 68.60 -8.36
C PRO A 198 -19.88 67.08 -8.59
N VAL A 199 -19.27 66.37 -7.64
CA VAL A 199 -19.28 64.91 -7.58
C VAL A 199 -20.69 64.48 -7.16
N GLU A 200 -21.60 64.41 -8.13
CA GLU A 200 -22.86 63.71 -7.96
C GLU A 200 -22.69 62.24 -8.35
N GLN A 201 -22.78 61.43 -7.29
CA GLN A 201 -23.12 60.01 -7.21
C GLN A 201 -21.97 58.99 -7.11
N PRO A 202 -21.88 58.25 -5.99
CA PRO A 202 -21.01 57.10 -5.86
C PRO A 202 -21.60 55.93 -6.64
N TYR A 203 -20.89 55.45 -7.65
CA TYR A 203 -21.19 54.14 -8.23
C TYR A 203 -20.91 53.08 -7.16
N PRO A 204 -21.86 52.17 -6.85
CA PRO A 204 -21.58 51.09 -5.92
C PRO A 204 -20.55 50.17 -6.57
N VAL A 205 -19.35 50.16 -6.00
CA VAL A 205 -18.38 49.09 -6.26
C VAL A 205 -18.97 47.83 -5.62
N THR A 206 -19.74 47.07 -6.38
CA THR A 206 -20.10 45.71 -5.98
C THR A 206 -18.82 44.89 -6.03
N PHE A 207 -18.15 44.75 -4.88
CA PHE A 207 -17.23 43.64 -4.68
C PHE A 207 -18.00 42.37 -5.01
N ALA A 208 -17.62 41.70 -6.09
CA ALA A 208 -18.09 40.36 -6.35
C ALA A 208 -17.79 39.55 -5.09
N LYS A 209 -18.85 39.21 -4.37
CA LYS A 209 -18.84 38.36 -3.18
C LYS A 209 -17.92 37.19 -3.47
N GLU A 210 -16.86 37.05 -2.68
CA GLU A 210 -15.98 35.88 -2.70
C GLU A 210 -16.88 34.63 -2.66
N THR A 211 -17.08 34.01 -3.83
CA THR A 211 -17.52 32.63 -3.88
C THR A 211 -16.34 31.83 -3.37
N ALA A 212 -16.33 31.61 -2.05
CA ALA A 212 -15.50 30.61 -1.43
C ALA A 212 -15.67 29.32 -2.24
N LEU A 213 -14.59 28.91 -2.90
CA LEU A 213 -14.52 27.58 -3.48
C LEU A 213 -14.87 26.59 -2.36
N PRO A 214 -15.88 25.72 -2.53
CA PRO A 214 -16.23 24.74 -1.51
C PRO A 214 -15.15 23.66 -1.49
N LEU A 215 -14.01 23.96 -0.87
CA LEU A 215 -12.99 23.01 -0.42
C LEU A 215 -13.51 22.16 0.75
N SER A 216 -14.76 21.73 0.66
CA SER A 216 -15.32 20.76 1.58
C SER A 216 -14.85 19.37 1.17
N TRP A 217 -14.49 18.56 2.17
CA TRP A 217 -14.13 17.14 2.01
C TRP A 217 -15.17 16.33 1.21
N GLN A 218 -16.44 16.78 1.20
CA GLN A 218 -17.52 16.17 0.43
C GLN A 218 -17.34 16.32 -1.09
N TRP A 219 -16.82 17.46 -1.57
CA TRP A 219 -16.57 17.67 -2.99
C TRP A 219 -15.42 16.77 -3.50
N LEU A 220 -14.36 16.60 -2.70
CA LEU A 220 -13.25 15.72 -3.07
C LEU A 220 -13.71 14.26 -3.14
N ARG A 221 -14.53 13.80 -2.18
CA ARG A 221 -15.02 12.41 -2.12
C ARG A 221 -15.88 12.03 -3.32
N SER A 222 -16.70 12.94 -3.84
CA SER A 222 -17.59 12.66 -4.98
C SER A 222 -16.83 12.46 -6.29
N LYS A 223 -15.69 13.15 -6.47
CA LYS A 223 -14.82 12.98 -7.64
C LYS A 223 -14.09 11.63 -7.69
N PHE A 224 -13.87 10.98 -6.54
CA PHE A 224 -13.14 9.72 -6.46
C PHE A 224 -14.03 8.47 -6.28
N GLN A 225 -15.35 8.63 -6.12
CA GLN A 225 -16.28 7.50 -5.95
C GLN A 225 -16.89 6.95 -7.25
N SER A 226 -16.63 7.55 -8.43
CA SER A 226 -17.30 7.13 -9.68
C SER A 226 -16.53 6.08 -10.52
N LYS A 227 -16.08 4.98 -9.89
CA LYS A 227 -15.76 3.73 -10.63
C LYS A 227 -16.10 2.50 -9.79
N ALA A 228 -17.38 2.36 -9.44
CA ALA A 228 -17.91 1.04 -9.11
C ALA A 228 -17.83 0.18 -10.39
N LYS A 229 -17.11 -0.94 -10.31
CA LYS A 229 -17.02 -1.95 -11.37
C LYS A 229 -18.44 -2.36 -11.79
N PRO A 230 -18.76 -2.45 -13.09
CA PRO A 230 -20.01 -3.06 -13.53
C PRO A 230 -20.05 -4.52 -13.05
N GLN A 231 -21.17 -4.90 -12.43
CA GLN A 231 -21.41 -6.28 -12.02
C GLN A 231 -21.40 -7.19 -13.27
N PRO A 232 -20.79 -8.39 -13.19
CA PRO A 232 -20.86 -9.36 -14.27
C PRO A 232 -22.32 -9.80 -14.46
N LYS A 233 -22.78 -9.68 -15.70
CA LYS A 233 -24.09 -10.15 -16.16
C LYS A 233 -24.17 -11.67 -15.94
N PRO A 234 -25.22 -12.21 -15.28
CA PRO A 234 -25.37 -13.65 -15.15
C PRO A 234 -25.54 -14.27 -16.54
N GLU A 235 -24.66 -15.22 -16.87
CA GLU A 235 -24.77 -16.02 -18.08
C GLU A 235 -26.00 -16.93 -18.01
N PRO A 236 -26.72 -17.12 -19.13
CA PRO A 236 -27.85 -18.02 -19.20
C PRO A 236 -27.39 -19.46 -19.03
N ILE A 237 -28.03 -20.15 -18.08
CA ILE A 237 -27.90 -21.59 -17.85
C ILE A 237 -28.31 -22.31 -19.14
N MET A 238 -27.34 -22.94 -19.83
CA MET A 238 -27.65 -23.92 -20.86
C MET A 238 -28.28 -25.14 -20.18
N GLN A 239 -29.58 -25.33 -20.43
CA GLN A 239 -30.26 -26.60 -20.19
C GLN A 239 -29.74 -27.59 -21.22
N ASP A 240 -28.92 -28.54 -20.76
CA ASP A 240 -28.56 -29.70 -21.56
C ASP A 240 -29.81 -30.57 -21.75
N ASP A 241 -30.17 -30.69 -23.02
CA ASP A 241 -31.25 -31.48 -23.58
C ASP A 241 -30.93 -32.98 -23.41
N GLN A 242 -31.29 -33.56 -22.26
CA GLN A 242 -31.35 -35.01 -22.10
C GLN A 242 -32.64 -35.52 -22.74
N SER A 243 -32.60 -35.75 -24.05
CA SER A 243 -33.56 -36.61 -24.71
C SER A 243 -32.88 -37.52 -25.73
N LEU A 244 -33.26 -38.80 -25.68
CA LEU A 244 -33.04 -39.87 -26.66
C LEU A 244 -31.69 -40.61 -26.64
N GLN A 245 -31.61 -41.64 -25.80
CA GLN A 245 -31.20 -42.98 -26.26
C GLN A 245 -31.71 -44.05 -25.28
N ALA A 246 -32.92 -44.54 -25.54
CA ALA A 246 -33.42 -45.80 -25.02
C ALA A 246 -34.25 -46.47 -26.12
N GLY A 247 -33.85 -47.68 -26.51
CA GLY A 247 -34.51 -48.53 -27.49
C GLY A 247 -33.48 -49.16 -28.43
N GLY A 248 -33.29 -50.46 -28.49
CA GLY A 248 -33.95 -51.55 -27.79
C GLY A 248 -33.27 -52.85 -28.24
N GLU A 249 -33.16 -53.79 -27.30
CA GLU A 249 -32.89 -55.20 -27.57
C GLU A 249 -34.11 -55.82 -28.25
N GLY A 250 -33.89 -56.75 -29.19
CA GLY A 250 -34.98 -57.60 -29.69
C GLY A 250 -34.68 -58.38 -30.97
N SER A 251 -34.36 -59.67 -30.78
CA SER A 251 -34.30 -60.80 -31.73
C SER A 251 -32.99 -61.06 -32.47
#